data_AF-A0A2E0AN99-F1
#
_entry.id   AF-A0A2E0AN99-F1
#
_cell.length_a   1.000
_cell.length_b   1.000
_cell.length_c   1.000
_cell.angle_alpha   90.00
_cell.angle_beta   90.00
_cell.angle_gamma   90.00
#
_symmetry.space_group_name_H-M   'P 1'
#
loop_
_entity.id
_entity.type
_entity.pdbx_description
1 polymer ?
#
loop_
_entity_poly.entity_id
_entity_poly.type
_entity_poly.pdbx_seq_one_letter_code
_entity_poly.pdbx_strand_id
1 'polypeptide(L)'
;MPIRWYGPADSSDPTYRHFERIVNLCLHGMLFAAVNSGLWFIQEIRHPWSGLAWITGIWFAGWIANLCVVIVLRPRQTEQTNH
;
A
#
# COMPACT_ATOMS: atom_id res chain seq x y z
N MET A 1 -4.32 26.93 17.32
CA MET A 1 -5.64 26.29 17.12
C MET A 1 -5.63 24.97 17.87
N PRO A 2 -6.65 24.59 18.65
CA PRO A 2 -6.66 23.30 19.33
C PRO A 2 -6.68 22.18 18.28
N ILE A 3 -5.86 21.14 18.50
CA ILE A 3 -5.85 19.94 17.66
C ILE A 3 -7.21 19.26 17.84
N ARG A 4 -8.08 19.34 16.83
CA ARG A 4 -9.24 18.46 16.74
C ARG A 4 -8.71 17.05 16.51
N TRP A 5 -8.65 16.26 17.58
CA TRP A 5 -8.69 14.81 17.43
C TRP A 5 -10.00 14.53 16.71
N TYR A 6 -9.90 14.12 15.43
CA TYR A 6 -11.05 13.62 14.69
C TYR A 6 -11.73 12.60 15.61
N GLY A 7 -13.04 12.75 15.80
CA GLY A 7 -13.83 11.78 16.55
C GLY A 7 -13.67 10.36 15.97
N PRO A 8 -14.25 9.33 16.61
CA PRO A 8 -14.10 7.95 16.15
C PRO A 8 -14.37 7.88 14.64
N ALA A 9 -13.36 7.43 13.89
CA ALA A 9 -13.45 7.36 12.45
C ALA A 9 -14.58 6.42 12.06
N ASP A 10 -15.49 6.89 11.21
CA ASP A 10 -16.55 6.07 10.66
C ASP A 10 -15.95 5.14 9.60
N SER A 11 -15.93 3.83 9.90
CA SER A 11 -15.40 2.81 8.99
C SER A 11 -16.25 2.62 7.73
N SER A 12 -17.47 3.16 7.71
CA SER A 12 -18.34 3.13 6.54
C SER A 12 -18.07 4.27 5.55
N ASP A 13 -17.42 5.37 6.00
CA ASP A 13 -17.12 6.53 5.18
C ASP A 13 -16.21 6.14 3.99
N PRO A 14 -16.66 6.35 2.73
CA PRO A 14 -15.87 6.04 1.55
C PRO A 14 -14.54 6.82 1.49
N THR A 15 -14.47 8.03 2.07
CA THR A 15 -13.25 8.85 2.15
C THR A 15 -12.25 8.23 3.12
N TYR A 16 -12.70 7.85 4.32
CA TYR A 16 -11.89 7.17 5.31
C TYR A 16 -11.31 5.86 4.77
N ARG A 17 -12.14 5.01 4.15
CA ARG A 17 -11.69 3.74 3.54
C ARG A 17 -10.72 3.94 2.39
N HIS A 18 -10.85 5.02 1.62
CA HIS A 18 -9.88 5.33 0.57
C HIS A 18 -8.51 5.72 1.16
N PHE A 19 -8.50 6.53 2.22
CA PHE A 19 -7.27 6.86 2.93
C PHE A 19 -6.61 5.62 3.54
N GLU A 20 -7.38 4.75 4.18
CA GLU A 20 -6.90 3.47 4.70
C GLU A 20 -6.22 2.63 3.62
N ARG A 21 -6.84 2.49 2.44
CA ARG A 21 -6.25 1.79 1.29
C ARG A 21 -4.93 2.40 0.83
N ILE A 22 -4.81 3.73 0.82
CA ILE A 22 -3.56 4.44 0.49
C ILE A 22 -2.48 4.14 1.53
N VAL A 23 -2.80 4.23 2.82
CA VAL A 23 -1.85 3.92 3.90
C VAL A 23 -1.37 2.48 3.78
N ASN A 24 -2.29 1.54 3.56
CA ASN A 24 -1.96 0.13 3.37
C ASN A 24 -1.02 -0.08 2.18
N LEU A 25 -1.29 0.57 1.04
CA LEU A 25 -0.44 0.53 -0.15
C LEU A 25 0.98 1.06 0.14
N CYS A 26 1.09 2.18 0.85
CA CYS A 26 2.37 2.78 1.21
C CYS A 26 3.17 1.89 2.17
N LEU A 27 2.54 1.35 3.21
CA LEU A 27 3.18 0.45 4.18
C LEU A 27 3.73 -0.80 3.49
N HIS A 28 2.92 -1.44 2.64
CA HIS A 28 3.36 -2.62 1.89
C HIS A 28 4.45 -2.26 0.88
N GLY A 29 4.40 -1.09 0.26
CA GLY A 29 5.44 -0.60 -0.65
C GLY A 29 6.79 -0.40 0.06
N MET A 30 6.77 0.23 1.25
CA MET A 30 7.97 0.41 2.08
C MET A 30 8.55 -0.93 2.53
N LEU A 31 7.70 -1.86 2.99
CA LEU A 31 8.13 -3.20 3.39
C LEU A 31 8.72 -3.98 2.21
N PHE A 32 8.05 -3.94 1.06
CA PHE A 32 8.54 -4.55 -0.17
C PHE A 32 9.91 -3.99 -0.53
N ALA A 33 10.08 -2.67 -0.54
CA ALA A 33 11.35 -2.04 -0.88
C ALA A 33 12.47 -2.41 0.10
N ALA A 34 12.23 -2.32 1.41
CA ALA A 34 13.22 -2.64 2.43
C ALA A 34 13.68 -4.11 2.37
N VAL A 35 12.72 -5.04 2.25
CA VAL A 35 13.02 -6.48 2.25
C VAL A 35 13.70 -6.89 0.95
N ASN A 36 13.15 -6.49 -0.22
CA ASN A 36 13.71 -6.90 -1.49
C ASN A 36 15.08 -6.25 -1.73
N SER A 37 15.28 -4.97 -1.39
CA SER A 37 16.61 -4.36 -1.52
C SER A 37 17.66 -5.06 -0.65
N GLY A 38 17.34 -5.39 0.60
CA GLY A 38 18.24 -6.13 1.48
C GLY A 38 18.54 -7.55 1.00
N LEU A 39 17.53 -8.28 0.52
CA LEU A 39 17.70 -9.62 -0.04
C LEU A 39 18.56 -9.61 -1.30
N TRP A 40 18.32 -8.68 -2.23
CA TRP A 40 19.12 -8.53 -3.45
C TRP A 40 20.55 -8.11 -3.16
N PHE A 41 20.79 -7.31 -2.12
CA PHE A 41 22.14 -7.01 -1.64
C PHE A 41 22.85 -8.26 -1.09
N ILE A 42 22.16 -9.08 -0.29
CA ILE A 42 22.73 -10.33 0.26
C ILE A 42 23.00 -11.35 -0.85
N GLN A 43 22.12 -11.42 -1.86
CA GLN A 43 22.28 -12.29 -3.03
C GLN A 43 23.63 -12.05 -3.74
N GLU A 44 24.10 -10.80 -3.79
CA GLU A 44 25.38 -10.45 -4.43
C GLU A 44 26.60 -10.87 -3.59
N ILE A 45 26.45 -10.98 -2.26
CA ILE A 45 27.55 -11.35 -1.33
C ILE A 45 27.67 -12.86 -1.15
N ARG A 46 26.56 -13.60 -1.29
CA ARG A 46 26.47 -15.05 -1.04
C ARG A 46 26.25 -15.82 -2.34
N HIS A 47 26.22 -17.15 -2.24
CA HIS A 47 25.85 -17.97 -3.40
C HIS A 47 24.43 -17.59 -3.85
N PRO A 48 24.22 -17.32 -5.15
CA PRO A 48 22.93 -16.84 -5.65
C PRO A 48 21.82 -17.86 -5.37
N TRP A 49 20.71 -17.36 -4.85
CA TRP A 49 19.50 -18.15 -4.66
C TRP A 49 18.66 -18.07 -5.95
N SER A 50 18.36 -19.22 -6.53
CA SER A 50 17.63 -19.31 -7.81
C SER A 50 16.16 -18.85 -7.71
N GLY A 51 15.56 -18.89 -6.53
CA GLY A 51 14.15 -18.54 -6.30
C GLY A 51 13.86 -17.07 -6.04
N LEU A 52 14.88 -16.22 -5.79
CA LEU A 52 14.65 -14.86 -5.31
C LEU A 52 13.86 -14.00 -6.31
N ALA A 53 14.17 -14.11 -7.61
CA ALA A 53 13.49 -13.37 -8.65
C ALA A 53 11.98 -13.70 -8.73
N TRP A 54 11.59 -14.96 -8.54
CA TRP A 54 10.18 -15.36 -8.51
C TRP A 54 9.44 -14.82 -7.29
N ILE A 55 10.08 -14.85 -6.12
CA ILE A 55 9.49 -14.32 -4.87
C ILE A 55 9.29 -12.81 -5.01
N THR A 56 10.31 -12.07 -5.45
CA THR A 56 10.20 -10.62 -5.70
C THR A 56 9.12 -10.33 -6.74
N GLY A 57 9.06 -11.10 -7.84
CA GLY A 57 8.08 -10.91 -8.90
C GLY A 57 6.63 -11.12 -8.47
N ILE A 58 6.32 -12.23 -7.78
CA ILE A 58 4.98 -12.53 -7.27
C ILE A 58 4.54 -11.47 -6.24
N TRP A 59 5.44 -11.10 -5.34
CA TRP A 59 5.15 -10.07 -4.34
C TRP A 59 4.91 -8.70 -5.00
N PHE A 60 5.73 -8.33 -5.98
CA PHE A 60 5.52 -7.11 -6.76
C PHE A 60 4.16 -7.10 -7.47
N ALA A 61 3.75 -8.21 -8.07
CA ALA A 61 2.43 -8.36 -8.68
C ALA A 61 1.30 -8.15 -7.65
N GLY A 62 1.44 -8.68 -6.43
CA GLY A 62 0.50 -8.43 -5.33
C GLY A 62 0.43 -6.95 -4.90
N TRP A 63 1.56 -6.25 -4.92
CA TRP A 63 1.60 -4.80 -4.66
C TRP A 63 0.90 -4.00 -5.77
N ILE A 64 1.14 -4.35 -7.04
CA ILE A 64 0.43 -3.75 -8.19
C ILE A 64 -1.08 -4.00 -8.11
N ALA A 65 -1.51 -5.20 -7.69
CA ALA A 65 -2.92 -5.47 -7.47
C ALA A 65 -3.53 -4.54 -6.41
N ASN A 66 -2.82 -4.29 -5.30
CA ASN A 66 -3.25 -3.30 -4.30
C ASN A 66 -3.35 -1.89 -4.87
N LEU A 67 -2.38 -1.47 -5.70
CA LEU A 67 -2.41 -0.18 -6.38
C LEU A 67 -3.66 -0.04 -7.26
N CYS A 68 -3.97 -1.07 -8.05
CA CYS A 68 -5.17 -1.10 -8.88
C CYS A 68 -6.45 -0.95 -8.03
N VAL A 69 -6.55 -1.65 -6.90
CA VAL A 69 -7.69 -1.53 -5.96
C VAL A 69 -7.85 -0.10 -5.45
N VAL A 70 -6.76 0.57 -5.07
CA VAL A 70 -6.79 1.97 -4.60
C VAL A 70 -7.32 2.91 -5.69
N ILE A 71 -6.88 2.73 -6.93
CA ILE A 71 -7.28 3.57 -8.08
C ILE A 71 -8.75 3.33 -8.44
N VAL A 72 -9.18 2.07 -8.53
CA VAL A 72 -10.54 1.69 -8.93
C VAL A 72 -11.57 2.10 -7.88
N LEU A 73 -11.26 1.97 -6.59
CA LEU A 73 -12.16 2.29 -5.48
C LEU A 73 -11.99 3.74 -4.97
N ARG A 74 -11.48 4.64 -5.82
CA ARG A 74 -11.39 6.06 -5.48
C ARG A 74 -12.80 6.68 -5.44
N PRO A 75 -13.21 7.32 -4.34
CA PRO A 75 -14.51 7.99 -4.26
C PRO A 75 -14.59 9.15 -5.26
N ARG A 76 -15.76 9.35 -5.89
CA ARG A 76 -16.03 10.46 -6.82
C ARG A 76 -16.51 11.67 -6.02
N GLN A 77 -16.08 12.87 -6.41
CA GLN A 77 -16.37 14.12 -5.67
C GLN A 77 -17.87 14.47 -5.57
N THR A 78 -18.73 13.84 -6.38
CA THR A 78 -20.18 14.08 -6.43
C THR A 78 -20.95 13.64 -5.18
N GLU A 79 -20.38 12.79 -4.31
CA GLU A 79 -21.00 12.43 -3.03
C GLU A 79 -20.77 13.50 -1.93
N GLN A 80 -19.83 14.43 -2.11
CA GLN A 80 -19.47 15.42 -1.08
C GLN A 80 -20.26 16.74 -1.17
N THR A 81 -21.05 16.96 -2.22
CA THR A 81 -21.77 18.24 -2.46
C THR A 81 -23.23 18.25 -1.97
N ASN A 82 -23.74 17.13 -1.44
CA ASN A 82 -25.14 17.00 -1.01
C ASN A 82 -25.33 17.06 0.51
N HIS A 83 -24.36 17.62 1.26
CA HIS A 83 -24.45 17.75 2.73
C HIS A 83 -24.17 19.17 3.21
#